data_AF-A0AAN6I8R5-F1
#
_entry.id   AF-A0AAN6I8R5-F1
#
_cell.length_a   1.000
_cell.length_b   1.000
_cell.length_c   1.000
_cell.angle_alpha   90.00
_cell.angle_beta   90.00
_cell.angle_gamma   90.00
#
_symmetry.space_group_name_H-M   'P 1'
#
loop_
_entity.id
_entity.type
_entity.pdbx_description
1 polymer ?
#
loop_
_entity_poly.entity_id
_entity_poly.type
_entity_poly.pdbx_seq_one_letter_code
_entity_poly.pdbx_strand_id
1 'polypeptide(L)'
;MASKVESKWMDEHSLTTVKDLEKQLGFPPSKFHNPEFEKEEQEILEHYKEWLHFNHTDFGNKERAKSFYDLPETMFYDLMNIDAYYDDSHLAVKDLEITAVSKDFGYVTTIQRYWGTGTDKKDFTFTFRMTSLLRKINGEWKWIHEHVSFPANLESGYSDLTCGTGTTGKPPM
;
A
#
# COMPACT_ATOMS: atom_id res chain seq x y z
N MET A 1 15.68 17.56 -19.33
CA MET A 1 15.12 16.38 -18.63
C MET A 1 15.09 16.75 -17.16
N ALA A 2 13.91 16.79 -16.52
CA ALA A 2 13.84 17.03 -15.08
C ALA A 2 14.62 15.91 -14.38
N SER A 3 15.47 16.26 -13.40
CA SER A 3 16.15 15.29 -12.56
C SER A 3 15.09 14.40 -11.92
N LYS A 4 15.17 13.08 -12.17
CA LYS A 4 14.23 12.11 -11.61
C LYS A 4 14.43 12.13 -10.09
N VAL A 5 13.46 12.66 -9.34
CA VAL A 5 13.46 12.54 -7.88
C VAL A 5 13.38 11.04 -7.59
N GLU A 6 14.36 10.53 -6.85
CA GLU A 6 14.35 9.14 -6.44
C GLU A 6 13.37 8.99 -5.28
N SER A 7 12.27 8.29 -5.55
CA SER A 7 11.26 7.99 -4.53
C SER A 7 11.77 7.01 -3.48
N LYS A 8 11.34 7.23 -2.24
CA LYS A 8 11.84 6.55 -1.05
C LYS A 8 10.81 5.59 -0.49
N TRP A 9 11.30 4.56 0.20
CA TRP A 9 10.47 3.74 1.08
C TRP A 9 10.09 4.52 2.32
N MET A 10 8.83 4.44 2.70
CA MET A 10 8.21 5.14 3.82
C MET A 10 7.39 4.16 4.66
N ASP A 11 7.29 4.47 5.94
CA ASP A 11 6.54 3.79 6.99
C ASP A 11 5.50 4.73 7.62
N GLU A 12 4.73 4.27 8.59
CA GLU A 12 3.72 5.08 9.28
C GLU A 12 4.28 6.33 9.97
N HIS A 13 5.58 6.36 10.27
CA HIS A 13 6.25 7.48 10.95
C HIS A 13 6.72 8.55 9.97
N SER A 14 7.09 8.16 8.75
CA SER A 14 7.57 9.05 7.70
C SER A 14 6.46 9.58 6.78
N LEU A 15 5.28 8.94 6.79
CA LEU A 15 4.07 9.44 6.13
C LEU A 15 3.45 10.59 6.94
N THR A 16 3.79 11.84 6.60
CA THR A 16 3.32 13.04 7.30
C THR A 16 2.07 13.66 6.69
N THR A 17 2.19 14.27 5.50
CA THR A 17 1.11 14.97 4.80
C THR A 17 1.07 14.58 3.33
N VAL A 18 -0.10 14.69 2.70
CA VAL A 18 -0.25 14.43 1.25
C VAL A 18 0.69 15.32 0.43
N LYS A 19 0.82 16.60 0.81
CA LYS A 19 1.73 17.55 0.16
C LYS A 19 3.21 17.16 0.28
N ASP A 20 3.62 16.55 1.39
CA ASP A 20 4.99 16.05 1.53
C ASP A 20 5.21 14.75 0.79
N LEU A 21 4.17 13.92 0.69
CA LEU A 21 4.16 12.69 -0.08
C LEU A 21 4.31 12.97 -1.58
N GLU A 22 3.58 13.93 -2.13
CA GLU A 22 3.67 14.37 -3.53
C GLU A 22 5.11 14.77 -3.92
N LYS A 23 5.86 15.39 -3.02
CA LYS A 23 7.27 15.80 -3.25
C LYS A 23 8.22 14.60 -3.33
N GLN A 24 7.80 13.44 -2.83
CA GLN A 24 8.61 12.23 -2.76
C GLN A 24 8.27 11.21 -3.86
N LEU A 25 7.28 11.49 -4.71
CA LEU A 25 6.91 10.61 -5.82
C LEU A 25 8.04 10.49 -6.84
N GLY A 26 8.20 9.28 -7.39
CA GLY A 26 9.19 8.97 -8.43
C GLY A 26 8.78 9.44 -9.82
N PHE A 27 7.61 10.07 -9.90
CA PHE A 27 6.94 10.57 -11.10
C PHE A 27 6.19 11.88 -10.78
N PRO A 28 5.81 12.68 -11.79
CA PRO A 28 5.03 13.89 -11.57
C PRO A 28 3.67 13.58 -10.92
N PRO A 29 3.23 14.34 -9.90
CA PRO A 29 1.91 14.17 -9.30
C PRO A 29 0.78 14.27 -10.31
N SER A 30 -0.32 13.60 -10.03
CA SER A 30 -1.53 13.58 -10.82
C SER A 30 -2.08 14.99 -11.04
N LYS A 31 -2.45 15.30 -12.28
CA LYS A 31 -3.16 16.55 -12.60
C LYS A 31 -4.59 16.61 -12.05
N PHE A 32 -5.07 15.52 -11.44
CA PHE A 32 -6.43 15.38 -10.92
C PHE A 32 -6.54 15.63 -9.41
N HIS A 33 -5.43 15.92 -8.72
CA HIS A 33 -5.49 16.47 -7.38
C HIS A 33 -6.36 17.74 -7.38
N ASN A 34 -7.30 17.82 -6.44
CA ASN A 34 -8.18 18.96 -6.27
C ASN A 34 -8.01 19.50 -4.83
N PRO A 35 -7.56 20.76 -4.64
CA PRO A 35 -7.42 21.36 -3.31
C PRO A 35 -8.71 21.34 -2.47
N GLU A 36 -9.88 21.27 -3.09
CA GLU A 36 -11.16 21.13 -2.36
C GLU A 36 -11.29 19.79 -1.61
N PHE A 37 -10.52 18.77 -2.00
CA PHE A 37 -10.52 17.44 -1.41
C PHE A 37 -9.22 17.11 -0.65
N GLU A 38 -8.37 18.11 -0.35
CA GLU A 38 -7.12 17.91 0.40
C GLU A 38 -7.37 17.22 1.75
N LYS A 39 -8.50 17.54 2.39
CA LYS A 39 -8.89 16.91 3.65
C LYS A 39 -9.14 15.41 3.45
N GLU A 40 -9.89 15.03 2.42
CA GLU A 40 -10.20 13.63 2.12
C GLU A 40 -8.95 12.85 1.73
N GLU A 41 -8.05 13.43 0.95
CA GLU A 41 -6.75 12.81 0.65
C GLU A 41 -5.93 12.58 1.92
N GLN A 42 -5.94 13.53 2.86
CA GLN A 42 -5.25 13.37 4.15
C GLN A 42 -5.91 12.28 5.00
N GLU A 43 -7.24 12.19 5.04
CA GLU A 43 -7.92 11.11 5.77
C GLU A 43 -7.62 9.73 5.16
N ILE A 44 -7.50 9.62 3.84
CA ILE A 44 -7.06 8.39 3.17
C ILE A 44 -5.59 8.09 3.52
N LEU A 45 -4.72 9.10 3.62
CA LEU A 45 -3.34 8.90 4.09
C LEU A 45 -3.31 8.33 5.51
N GLU A 46 -4.15 8.83 6.42
CA GLU A 46 -4.26 8.26 7.77
C GLU A 46 -4.76 6.80 7.74
N HIS A 47 -5.69 6.45 6.86
CA HIS A 47 -6.10 5.05 6.65
C HIS A 47 -4.91 4.15 6.26
N TYR A 48 -4.05 4.63 5.35
CA TYR A 48 -2.83 3.90 4.98
C TYR A 48 -1.83 3.81 6.14
N LYS A 49 -1.62 4.88 6.91
CA LYS A 49 -0.74 4.84 8.10
C LYS A 49 -1.22 3.81 9.11
N GLU A 50 -2.53 3.73 9.33
CA GLU A 50 -3.11 2.69 10.20
C GLU A 50 -2.93 1.28 9.64
N TRP A 51 -2.94 1.11 8.32
CA TRP A 51 -2.62 -0.18 7.71
C TRP A 51 -1.16 -0.56 7.90
N LEU A 52 -0.21 0.37 7.71
CA LEU A 52 1.21 0.12 7.97
C LEU A 52 1.42 -0.24 9.45
N HIS A 53 0.84 0.54 10.35
CA HIS A 53 0.90 0.27 11.78
C HIS A 53 0.30 -1.10 12.16
N PHE A 54 -0.84 -1.46 11.55
CA PHE A 54 -1.47 -2.76 11.71
C PHE A 54 -0.52 -3.91 11.30
N ASN A 55 0.15 -3.76 10.16
CA ASN A 55 1.13 -4.74 9.71
C ASN A 55 2.24 -4.93 10.76
N HIS A 56 2.78 -3.84 11.31
CA HIS A 56 3.86 -3.89 12.30
C HIS A 56 3.49 -4.42 13.68
N THR A 57 2.21 -4.39 14.06
CA THR A 57 1.82 -4.60 15.46
C THR A 57 0.86 -5.74 15.69
N ASP A 58 -0.04 -6.03 14.75
CA ASP A 58 -1.13 -6.97 14.98
C ASP A 58 -1.67 -7.62 13.71
N PHE A 59 -0.83 -7.83 12.70
CA PHE A 59 -1.24 -8.38 11.40
C PHE A 59 -2.03 -9.71 11.49
N GLY A 60 -1.76 -10.53 12.51
CA GLY A 60 -2.53 -11.75 12.82
C GLY A 60 -3.96 -11.54 13.33
N ASN A 61 -4.37 -10.30 13.65
CA ASN A 61 -5.71 -9.96 14.11
C ASN A 61 -6.68 -9.84 12.92
N LYS A 62 -7.26 -10.98 12.54
CA LYS A 62 -8.19 -11.08 11.39
C LYS A 62 -9.42 -10.18 11.53
N GLU A 63 -9.91 -9.91 12.75
CA GLU A 63 -11.06 -9.02 12.93
C GLU A 63 -10.68 -7.55 12.72
N ARG A 64 -9.49 -7.13 13.17
CA ARG A 64 -8.99 -5.78 12.83
C ARG A 64 -8.66 -5.68 11.34
N ALA A 65 -8.08 -6.71 10.72
CA ALA A 65 -7.84 -6.71 9.26
C ALA A 65 -9.13 -6.43 8.47
N LYS A 66 -10.24 -7.10 8.84
CA LYS A 66 -11.55 -6.89 8.21
C LYS A 66 -12.07 -5.46 8.33
N SER A 67 -11.67 -4.72 9.37
CA SER A 67 -12.17 -3.36 9.60
C SER A 67 -11.64 -2.36 8.56
N PHE A 68 -10.57 -2.65 7.83
CA PHE A 68 -10.09 -1.80 6.74
C PHE A 68 -10.95 -1.89 5.48
N TYR A 69 -11.84 -2.88 5.42
CA TYR A 69 -12.61 -3.20 4.23
C TYR A 69 -14.09 -2.98 4.43
N ASP A 70 -14.75 -2.75 3.31
CA ASP A 70 -16.19 -2.84 3.20
C ASP A 70 -16.58 -4.17 2.56
N LEU A 71 -16.39 -5.22 3.35
CA LEU A 71 -16.45 -6.63 2.91
C LEU A 71 -17.66 -7.01 2.04
N PRO A 72 -18.89 -6.48 2.25
CA PRO A 72 -20.02 -6.80 1.37
C PRO A 72 -19.83 -6.40 -0.10
N GLU A 73 -19.04 -5.35 -0.35
CA GLU A 73 -18.82 -4.77 -1.68
C GLU A 73 -17.36 -4.83 -2.12
N THR A 74 -16.43 -5.28 -1.26
CA THR A 74 -15.02 -5.34 -1.61
C THR A 74 -14.74 -6.38 -2.69
N MET A 75 -14.04 -5.95 -3.74
CA MET A 75 -13.51 -6.83 -4.79
C MET A 75 -11.99 -6.94 -4.69
N PHE A 76 -11.49 -8.16 -4.67
CA PHE A 76 -10.05 -8.45 -4.64
C PHE A 76 -9.60 -9.08 -5.96
N TYR A 77 -8.58 -8.50 -6.59
CA TYR A 77 -7.84 -9.13 -7.68
C TYR A 77 -6.48 -9.60 -7.19
N ASP A 78 -6.10 -10.80 -7.63
CA ASP A 78 -4.80 -11.41 -7.37
C ASP A 78 -4.48 -11.57 -5.87
N LEU A 79 -5.52 -11.84 -5.07
CA LEU A 79 -5.41 -12.10 -3.64
C LEU A 79 -4.39 -13.22 -3.38
N MET A 80 -3.35 -12.89 -2.62
CA MET A 80 -2.32 -13.83 -2.24
C MET A 80 -2.78 -14.63 -1.01
N ASN A 81 -2.61 -15.96 -1.04
CA ASN A 81 -2.73 -16.75 0.18
C ASN A 81 -1.45 -16.60 1.01
N ILE A 82 -1.47 -15.66 1.95
CA ILE A 82 -0.34 -15.32 2.82
C ILE A 82 -0.52 -15.79 4.26
N ASP A 83 -1.40 -16.78 4.50
CA ASP A 83 -1.76 -17.20 5.86
C ASP A 83 -0.55 -17.63 6.73
N ALA A 84 0.48 -18.19 6.10
CA ALA A 84 1.70 -18.61 6.78
C ALA A 84 2.64 -17.45 7.20
N TYR A 85 2.33 -16.21 6.81
CA TYR A 85 3.19 -15.03 6.99
C TYR A 85 2.62 -14.01 8.00
N TYR A 86 1.54 -14.36 8.72
CA TYR A 86 0.79 -13.44 9.58
C TYR A 86 1.45 -13.06 10.92
N ASP A 87 2.43 -13.84 11.40
CA ASP A 87 2.95 -13.71 12.78
C ASP A 87 3.92 -12.53 12.97
N ASP A 88 4.70 -12.18 11.94
CA ASP A 88 5.77 -11.19 11.98
C ASP A 88 5.84 -10.50 10.62
N SER A 89 4.84 -9.69 10.29
CA SER A 89 4.79 -8.94 9.03
C SER A 89 5.24 -7.51 9.24
N HIS A 90 5.90 -6.95 8.24
CA HIS A 90 6.23 -5.54 8.18
C HIS A 90 5.99 -4.99 6.79
N LEU A 91 5.71 -3.68 6.74
CA LEU A 91 5.28 -3.02 5.53
C LEU A 91 5.96 -1.66 5.38
N ALA A 92 6.50 -1.42 4.18
CA ALA A 92 6.88 -0.10 3.74
C ALA A 92 6.23 0.18 2.38
N VAL A 93 5.90 1.44 2.15
CA VAL A 93 5.31 1.91 0.90
C VAL A 93 6.26 2.84 0.18
N LYS A 94 6.16 2.85 -1.14
CA LYS A 94 6.88 3.75 -2.04
C LYS A 94 5.90 4.21 -3.09
N ASP A 95 6.11 5.42 -3.62
CA ASP A 95 5.26 5.97 -4.68
C ASP A 95 3.75 5.92 -4.32
N LEU A 96 3.43 6.16 -3.04
CA LEU A 96 2.05 6.26 -2.57
C LEU A 96 1.45 7.56 -3.11
N GLU A 97 0.56 7.47 -4.07
CA GLU A 97 -0.20 8.60 -4.62
C GLU A 97 -1.68 8.41 -4.30
N ILE A 98 -2.30 9.44 -3.73
CA ILE A 98 -3.67 9.41 -3.24
C ILE A 98 -4.44 10.48 -4.00
N THR A 99 -5.57 10.13 -4.60
CA THR A 99 -6.45 11.12 -5.24
C THR A 99 -7.87 10.94 -4.77
N ALA A 100 -8.42 11.97 -4.13
CA ALA A 100 -9.83 12.02 -3.79
C ALA A 100 -10.61 12.59 -4.98
N VAL A 101 -11.67 11.90 -5.40
CA VAL A 101 -12.52 12.33 -6.53
C VAL A 101 -13.83 12.96 -6.05
N SER A 102 -14.16 12.77 -4.77
CA SER A 102 -15.29 13.39 -4.07
C SER A 102 -15.08 13.30 -2.56
N LYS A 103 -16.04 13.80 -1.78
CA LYS A 103 -16.04 13.67 -0.31
C LYS A 103 -16.08 12.24 0.21
N ASP A 104 -16.57 11.32 -0.61
CA ASP A 104 -16.87 9.95 -0.20
C ASP A 104 -16.13 8.88 -1.02
N PHE A 105 -15.33 9.27 -2.01
CA PHE A 105 -14.61 8.34 -2.90
C PHE A 105 -13.23 8.85 -3.26
N GLY A 106 -12.28 7.93 -3.31
CA GLY A 106 -10.90 8.17 -3.76
C GLY A 106 -10.26 6.91 -4.30
N TYR A 107 -9.09 7.07 -4.90
CA TYR A 107 -8.26 5.96 -5.35
C TYR A 107 -6.81 6.19 -4.96
N VAL A 108 -6.07 5.09 -4.85
CA VAL A 108 -4.65 5.11 -4.48
C VAL A 108 -3.87 4.19 -5.38
N THR A 109 -2.66 4.62 -5.74
CA THR A 109 -1.64 3.75 -6.33
C THR A 109 -0.41 3.76 -5.46
N THR A 110 0.24 2.61 -5.29
CA THR A 110 1.47 2.51 -4.49
C THR A 110 2.27 1.26 -4.83
N ILE A 111 3.54 1.25 -4.46
CA ILE A 111 4.38 0.06 -4.38
C ILE A 111 4.51 -0.31 -2.91
N GLN A 112 4.19 -1.55 -2.57
CA GLN A 112 4.25 -2.06 -1.20
C GLN A 112 5.32 -3.14 -1.08
N ARG A 113 6.18 -3.02 -0.09
CA ARG A 113 7.18 -4.03 0.28
C ARG A 113 6.80 -4.64 1.61
N TYR A 114 6.61 -5.95 1.58
CA TYR A 114 6.41 -6.79 2.75
C TYR A 114 7.70 -7.51 3.11
N TRP A 115 7.98 -7.67 4.40
CA TRP A 115 9.03 -8.57 4.89
C TRP A 115 8.67 -9.09 6.27
N GLY A 116 9.32 -10.17 6.69
CA GLY A 116 8.96 -10.79 7.95
C GLY A 116 9.48 -12.20 8.16
N THR A 117 8.95 -12.87 9.17
CA THR A 117 9.23 -14.28 9.48
C THR A 117 7.94 -15.08 9.45
N GLY A 118 7.87 -16.10 8.60
CA GLY A 118 6.71 -16.99 8.53
C GLY A 118 6.57 -17.90 9.75
N THR A 119 5.41 -18.54 9.89
CA THR A 119 5.13 -19.55 10.92
C THR A 119 6.08 -20.75 10.83
N ASP A 120 6.63 -21.01 9.64
CA ASP A 120 7.65 -22.04 9.37
C ASP A 120 9.09 -21.61 9.73
N LYS A 121 9.24 -20.43 10.35
CA LYS A 121 10.52 -19.81 10.75
C LYS A 121 11.42 -19.40 9.58
N LYS A 122 10.90 -19.33 8.36
CA LYS A 122 11.64 -18.77 7.22
C LYS A 122 11.34 -17.30 7.05
N ASP A 123 12.38 -16.55 6.73
CA ASP A 123 12.24 -15.15 6.34
C ASP A 123 11.52 -15.06 4.99
N PHE A 124 10.61 -14.10 4.87
CA PHE A 124 9.97 -13.74 3.62
C PHE A 124 10.20 -12.26 3.30
N THR A 125 10.14 -11.95 2.01
CA THR A 125 10.23 -10.59 1.48
C THR A 125 9.63 -10.59 0.09
N PHE A 126 8.73 -9.67 -0.18
CA PHE A 126 8.16 -9.50 -1.51
C PHE A 126 7.66 -8.06 -1.68
N THR A 127 7.56 -7.63 -2.92
CA THR A 127 7.10 -6.31 -3.31
C THR A 127 6.05 -6.46 -4.40
N PHE A 128 4.93 -5.77 -4.25
CA PHE A 128 3.88 -5.70 -5.26
C PHE A 128 3.51 -4.24 -5.54
N ARG A 129 2.91 -4.01 -6.70
CA ARG A 129 2.19 -2.76 -6.98
C ARG A 129 0.74 -2.94 -6.57
N MET A 130 0.16 -1.90 -5.98
CA MET A 130 -1.22 -1.88 -5.55
C MET A 130 -1.95 -0.73 -6.24
N THR A 131 -3.15 -1.00 -6.72
CA THR A 131 -4.18 0.01 -6.97
C THR A 131 -5.35 -0.30 -6.06
N SER A 132 -5.89 0.71 -5.39
CA SER A 132 -7.05 0.54 -4.52
C SER A 132 -8.09 1.62 -4.79
N LEU A 133 -9.35 1.25 -4.57
CA LEU A 133 -10.46 2.20 -4.54
C LEU A 133 -11.03 2.22 -3.13
N LEU A 134 -11.28 3.42 -2.63
CA LEU A 134 -11.80 3.64 -1.29
C LEU A 134 -13.13 4.37 -1.36
N ARG A 135 -14.00 4.02 -0.42
CA ARG A 135 -15.20 4.82 -0.12
C ARG A 135 -15.28 5.12 1.37
N LYS A 136 -15.89 6.25 1.70
CA LYS A 136 -16.16 6.65 3.08
C LYS A 136 -17.51 6.10 3.53
N ILE A 137 -17.54 5.36 4.63
CA ILE A 137 -18.74 4.73 5.20
C ILE A 137 -18.81 5.11 6.67
N ASN A 138 -19.90 5.76 7.08
CA ASN A 138 -20.12 6.21 8.46
C ASN A 138 -18.94 7.03 9.03
N GLY A 139 -18.26 7.80 8.18
CA GLY A 139 -17.12 8.64 8.57
C GLY A 139 -15.75 7.97 8.45
N GLU A 140 -15.68 6.67 8.15
CA GLU A 140 -14.44 5.91 8.04
C GLU A 140 -14.15 5.52 6.58
N TRP A 141 -12.90 5.69 6.14
CA TRP A 141 -12.47 5.21 4.83
C TRP A 141 -12.27 3.69 4.86
N LYS A 142 -12.80 3.01 3.83
CA LYS A 142 -12.70 1.56 3.63
C LYS A 142 -12.26 1.24 2.21
N TRP A 143 -11.47 0.19 2.03
CA TRP A 143 -11.24 -0.38 0.70
C TRP A 143 -12.47 -1.12 0.20
N ILE A 144 -12.88 -0.77 -1.02
CA ILE A 144 -13.92 -1.47 -1.80
C ILE A 144 -13.33 -2.20 -3.01
N HIS A 145 -12.07 -1.94 -3.31
CA HIS A 145 -11.36 -2.66 -4.34
C HIS A 145 -9.87 -2.66 -4.02
N GLU A 146 -9.26 -3.82 -4.19
CA GLU A 146 -7.81 -3.99 -4.20
C GLU A 146 -7.40 -4.77 -5.43
N HIS A 147 -6.36 -4.25 -6.10
CA HIS A 147 -5.70 -4.94 -7.18
C HIS A 147 -4.20 -4.89 -6.92
N VAL A 148 -3.65 -6.05 -6.56
CA VAL A 148 -2.22 -6.25 -6.39
C VAL A 148 -1.63 -6.85 -7.66
N SER A 149 -0.40 -6.49 -8.02
CA SER A 149 0.23 -7.08 -9.21
C SER A 149 1.73 -7.25 -9.04
N PHE A 150 2.23 -8.33 -9.64
CA PHE A 150 3.64 -8.61 -9.84
C PHE A 150 3.93 -8.57 -11.34
N PRO A 151 5.03 -7.98 -11.81
CA PRO A 151 5.52 -8.26 -13.15
C PRO A 151 5.76 -9.76 -13.30
N ALA A 152 5.42 -10.32 -14.46
CA ALA A 152 5.72 -11.70 -14.79
C ALA A 152 6.78 -11.76 -15.89
N ASN A 153 7.76 -12.65 -15.72
CA ASN A 153 8.63 -13.04 -16.80
C ASN A 153 7.88 -14.08 -17.66
N LEU A 154 7.51 -13.68 -18.88
CA LEU A 154 6.72 -14.54 -19.78
C LEU A 154 7.49 -15.74 -20.33
N GLU A 155 8.83 -15.70 -20.34
CA GLU A 155 9.65 -16.83 -20.78
C GLU A 155 9.71 -17.92 -19.72
N SER A 156 9.93 -17.54 -18.46
CA SER A 156 10.01 -18.50 -17.35
C SER A 156 8.67 -18.83 -16.71
N GLY A 157 7.65 -17.98 -16.91
CA GLY A 157 6.36 -18.07 -16.24
C GLY A 157 6.37 -17.63 -14.77
N TYR A 158 7.49 -17.13 -14.25
CA TYR A 158 7.62 -16.70 -12.85
C TYR A 158 7.31 -15.21 -12.66
N SER A 159 6.70 -14.90 -11.53
CA SER A 159 6.54 -13.52 -11.06
C SER A 159 7.83 -12.96 -10.48
N ASP A 160 8.09 -11.68 -10.73
CA ASP A 160 9.15 -10.90 -10.08
C ASP A 160 8.65 -10.34 -8.74
N LEU A 161 9.03 -11.02 -7.65
CA LEU A 161 8.70 -10.62 -6.28
C LEU A 161 9.42 -9.35 -5.80
N THR A 162 10.28 -8.72 -6.61
CA THR A 162 10.89 -7.42 -6.30
C THR A 162 10.18 -6.26 -7.00
N CYS A 163 9.27 -6.53 -7.94
CA CYS A 163 8.63 -5.52 -8.80
C CYS A 163 9.64 -4.58 -9.50
N GLY A 164 10.82 -5.08 -9.87
CA GLY A 164 11.88 -4.29 -10.47
C GLY A 164 12.52 -3.25 -9.54
N THR A 165 12.20 -3.26 -8.25
CA THR A 165 12.79 -2.34 -7.25
C THR A 165 14.14 -2.85 -6.72
N GLY A 166 14.47 -4.12 -6.96
CA GLY A 166 15.69 -4.76 -6.47
C GLY A 166 15.70 -5.01 -4.96
N THR A 167 14.60 -4.77 -4.25
CA THR A 167 14.54 -5.01 -2.81
C THR A 167 14.45 -6.50 -2.50
N THR A 168 15.49 -7.02 -1.86
CA THR A 168 15.58 -8.42 -1.42
C THR A 168 15.90 -8.49 0.07
N GLY A 169 15.52 -9.59 0.72
CA GLY A 169 15.75 -9.80 2.16
C GLY A 169 14.96 -8.86 3.06
N LYS A 170 15.20 -8.98 4.37
CA LYS A 170 14.77 -7.99 5.36
C LYS A 170 15.64 -6.73 5.26
N PRO A 171 15.08 -5.52 5.34
CA PRO A 171 15.89 -4.32 5.48
C PRO A 171 16.72 -4.38 6.78
N PRO A 172 17.92 -3.77 6.80
CA PRO A 172 18.67 -3.62 8.05
C PRO A 172 17.85 -2.82 9.06
N MET A 173 17.79 -3.31 10.30
CA MET A 173 17.20 -2.59 11.43
C MET A 173 18.00 -1.36 11.81
#